data_AF-A0A1H5S6W6-F1
#
_entry.id   AF-A0A1H5S6W6-F1
#
_cell.length_a   1.000
_cell.length_b   1.000
_cell.length_c   1.000
_cell.angle_alpha   90.00
_cell.angle_beta   90.00
_cell.angle_gamma   90.00
#
_symmetry.space_group_name_H-M   'P 1'
#
loop_
_entity.id
_entity.type
_entity.pdbx_description
1 polymer ?
#
loop_
_entity_poly.entity_id
_entity_poly.type
_entity_poly.pdbx_seq_one_letter_code
_entity_poly.pdbx_strand_id
1 'polypeptide(L)'
;MIRNIIAGAVMALAFVGVTSAEVTVAPAGAFSASGKLAMKKGAIPVSCHTTFNGHVSEQGAIRVTEVIFGGINPLCKSIKALALPWQGQVEHPGRLTVDDMQVKVRVPLLGGICGPGPVTLVWGNTDGSATFDAVTLGPDCAMDGTMITSPQVDIRRAKPSASSSQAVRQPAVTHSGGS
;
A
#
# COMPACT_ATOMS: atom_id res chain seq x y z
N MET A 1 -4.63 -18.65 -67.62
CA MET A 1 -3.46 -18.39 -66.76
C MET A 1 -3.86 -17.36 -65.72
N ILE A 2 -3.89 -17.77 -64.46
CA ILE A 2 -4.49 -17.08 -63.31
C ILE A 2 -3.49 -16.03 -62.77
N ARG A 3 -3.96 -14.79 -62.53
CA ARG A 3 -3.20 -13.75 -61.82
C ARG A 3 -3.74 -13.68 -60.38
N ASN A 4 -2.94 -14.16 -59.42
CA ASN A 4 -3.27 -14.12 -58.00
C ASN A 4 -3.24 -12.68 -57.47
N ILE A 5 -4.32 -12.24 -56.85
CA ILE A 5 -4.38 -11.01 -56.06
C ILE A 5 -4.04 -11.39 -54.61
N ILE A 6 -2.91 -10.90 -54.11
CA ILE A 6 -2.52 -11.06 -52.71
C ILE A 6 -3.23 -9.96 -51.91
N ALA A 7 -4.32 -10.32 -51.25
CA ALA A 7 -4.99 -9.45 -50.28
C ALA A 7 -4.18 -9.48 -48.97
N GLY A 8 -3.45 -8.40 -48.69
CA GLY A 8 -2.74 -8.20 -47.42
C GLY A 8 -3.73 -7.91 -46.30
N ALA A 9 -3.86 -8.84 -45.35
CA ALA A 9 -4.61 -8.62 -44.12
C ALA A 9 -3.76 -7.79 -43.14
N VAL A 10 -4.11 -6.51 -42.96
CA VAL A 10 -3.55 -5.67 -41.90
C VAL A 10 -4.20 -6.09 -40.58
N MET A 11 -3.48 -6.85 -39.77
CA MET A 11 -3.94 -7.27 -38.45
C MET A 11 -3.73 -6.12 -37.46
N ALA A 12 -4.79 -5.36 -37.19
CA ALA A 12 -4.78 -4.31 -36.16
C ALA A 12 -4.75 -4.96 -34.77
N LEU A 13 -3.59 -4.92 -34.11
CA LEU A 13 -3.42 -5.30 -32.71
C LEU A 13 -4.12 -4.27 -31.82
N ALA A 14 -5.29 -4.62 -31.29
CA ALA A 14 -5.95 -3.86 -30.25
C ALA A 14 -5.22 -4.11 -28.91
N PHE A 15 -4.44 -3.14 -28.45
CA PHE A 15 -3.92 -3.13 -27.09
C PHE A 15 -5.09 -2.91 -26.12
N VAL A 16 -5.51 -3.96 -25.42
CA VAL A 16 -6.39 -3.84 -24.25
C VAL A 16 -5.59 -3.14 -23.15
N GLY A 17 -5.87 -1.86 -22.93
CA GLY A 17 -5.27 -1.11 -21.83
C GLY A 17 -5.73 -1.70 -20.49
N VAL A 18 -4.79 -2.19 -19.69
CA VAL A 18 -5.05 -2.54 -18.29
C VAL A 18 -5.26 -1.24 -17.54
N THR A 19 -6.51 -0.93 -17.17
CA THR A 19 -6.79 0.21 -16.30
C THR A 19 -6.41 -0.18 -14.87
N SER A 20 -5.28 0.31 -14.35
CA SER A 20 -5.01 0.26 -12.92
C SER A 20 -6.10 1.04 -12.20
N ALA A 21 -6.84 0.40 -11.29
CA ALA A 21 -7.76 1.13 -10.43
C ALA A 21 -6.94 2.06 -9.54
N GLU A 22 -7.05 3.37 -9.78
CA GLU A 22 -6.42 4.39 -8.95
C GLU A 22 -6.99 4.29 -7.52
N VAL A 23 -6.15 4.47 -6.50
CA VAL A 23 -6.53 4.41 -5.08
C VAL A 23 -6.22 5.77 -4.44
N THR A 24 -7.11 6.26 -3.59
CA THR A 24 -6.99 7.53 -2.88
C THR A 24 -6.85 7.29 -1.39
N VAL A 25 -5.95 8.04 -0.74
CA VAL A 25 -5.73 8.02 0.71
C VAL A 25 -6.10 9.39 1.28
N ALA A 26 -6.89 9.42 2.35
CA ALA A 26 -7.33 10.64 3.00
C ALA A 26 -7.56 10.43 4.52
N PRO A 27 -7.58 11.50 5.34
CA PRO A 27 -7.22 12.87 5.00
C PRO A 27 -5.72 13.04 4.78
N ALA A 28 -5.33 14.08 4.04
CA ALA A 28 -3.96 14.56 4.03
C ALA A 28 -3.59 15.18 5.39
N GLY A 29 -2.31 15.18 5.73
CA GLY A 29 -1.80 15.71 6.98
C GLY A 29 -1.16 14.65 7.88
N ALA A 30 -0.87 15.04 9.12
CA ALA A 30 -0.25 14.16 10.11
C ALA A 30 -1.23 13.09 10.61
N PHE A 31 -0.72 11.89 10.87
CA PHE A 31 -1.45 10.81 11.55
C PHE A 31 -0.58 10.16 12.61
N SER A 32 -1.25 9.52 13.57
CA SER A 32 -0.66 8.58 14.52
C SER A 32 -1.40 7.26 14.45
N ALA A 33 -0.70 6.13 14.43
CA ALA A 33 -1.28 4.80 14.47
C ALA A 33 -0.79 4.05 15.70
N SER A 34 -1.69 3.71 16.63
CA SER A 34 -1.32 3.12 17.91
C SER A 34 -2.03 1.80 18.18
N GLY A 35 -1.33 0.89 18.87
CA GLY A 35 -1.89 -0.41 19.23
C GLY A 35 -0.91 -1.30 19.97
N LYS A 36 -1.31 -2.55 20.22
CA LYS A 36 -0.40 -3.58 20.73
C LYS A 36 0.27 -4.27 19.54
N LEU A 37 1.60 -4.24 19.51
CA LEU A 37 2.41 -4.96 18.55
C LEU A 37 3.20 -6.04 19.30
N ALA A 38 2.92 -7.30 19.00
CA ALA A 38 3.81 -8.40 19.33
C ALA A 38 4.92 -8.45 18.28
N MET A 39 6.16 -8.47 18.72
CA MET A 39 7.32 -8.66 17.87
C MET A 39 8.14 -9.82 18.43
N LYS A 40 8.71 -10.63 17.55
CA LYS A 40 9.60 -11.73 17.90
C LYS A 40 10.93 -11.52 17.19
N LYS A 41 12.06 -11.70 17.89
CA LYS A 41 13.40 -11.84 17.30
C LYS A 41 13.92 -13.23 17.67
N GLY A 42 14.10 -14.11 16.69
CA GLY A 42 14.39 -15.53 16.93
C GLY A 42 13.28 -16.20 17.75
N ALA A 43 13.59 -16.65 18.96
CA ALA A 43 12.65 -17.32 19.87
C ALA A 43 12.04 -16.41 20.94
N ILE A 44 12.43 -15.13 21.02
CA ILE A 44 12.00 -14.23 22.11
C ILE A 44 10.86 -13.33 21.62
N PRO A 45 9.61 -13.54 22.07
CA PRO A 45 8.52 -12.62 21.83
C PRO A 45 8.52 -11.47 22.84
N VAL A 46 8.09 -10.29 22.38
CA VAL A 46 7.85 -9.11 23.21
C VAL A 46 6.61 -8.40 22.69
N SER A 47 5.68 -8.05 23.58
CA SER A 47 4.52 -7.23 23.24
C SER A 47 4.71 -5.81 23.76
N CYS A 48 4.61 -4.85 22.85
CA CYS A 48 4.78 -3.43 23.12
C CYS A 48 3.54 -2.65 22.72
N HIS A 49 3.20 -1.60 23.48
CA HIS A 49 2.31 -0.58 22.98
C HIS A 49 3.12 0.28 22.00
N THR A 50 2.78 0.21 20.72
CA THR A 50 3.57 0.82 19.65
C THR A 50 2.77 1.94 19.01
N THR A 51 3.44 3.05 18.74
CA THR A 51 2.88 4.20 18.03
C THR A 51 3.72 4.51 16.81
N PHE A 52 3.09 4.55 15.65
CA PHE A 52 3.69 4.98 14.38
C PHE A 52 3.17 6.38 14.07
N ASN A 53 4.04 7.38 14.02
CA ASN A 53 3.68 8.73 13.62
C ASN A 53 4.10 8.97 12.17
N GLY A 54 3.22 9.58 11.39
CA GLY A 54 3.45 9.77 9.97
C GLY A 54 2.66 10.90 9.36
N HIS A 55 2.71 10.96 8.04
CA HIS A 55 2.03 11.98 7.24
C HIS A 55 1.48 11.37 5.95
N VAL A 56 0.28 11.79 5.55
CA VAL A 56 -0.32 11.54 4.23
C VAL A 56 -0.18 12.83 3.41
N SER A 57 0.54 12.79 2.28
CA SER A 57 0.64 13.96 1.39
C SER A 57 -0.70 14.31 0.73
N GLU A 58 -0.82 15.48 0.12
CA GLU A 58 -1.98 15.86 -0.71
C GLU A 58 -2.25 14.86 -1.86
N GLN A 59 -1.22 14.16 -2.35
CA GLN A 59 -1.33 13.12 -3.38
C GLN A 59 -1.62 11.72 -2.81
N GLY A 60 -1.85 11.59 -1.50
CA GLY A 60 -2.13 10.32 -0.84
C GLY A 60 -0.90 9.45 -0.51
N ALA A 61 0.33 9.92 -0.75
CA ALA A 61 1.54 9.20 -0.34
C ALA A 61 1.69 9.17 1.19
N ILE A 62 1.87 7.97 1.74
CA ILE A 62 2.02 7.74 3.18
C ILE A 62 3.51 7.68 3.52
N ARG A 63 3.91 8.38 4.60
CA ARG A 63 5.25 8.25 5.19
C ARG A 63 5.16 8.05 6.69
N VAL A 64 5.83 7.04 7.22
CA VAL A 64 6.04 6.86 8.66
C VAL A 64 7.34 7.56 9.04
N THR A 65 7.27 8.54 9.92
CA THR A 65 8.40 9.42 10.27
C THR A 65 9.00 9.13 11.64
N GLU A 66 8.25 8.46 12.51
CA GLU A 66 8.70 8.07 13.84
C GLU A 66 7.96 6.81 14.29
N VAL A 67 8.64 5.97 15.07
CA VAL A 67 8.04 4.82 15.75
C VAL A 67 8.47 4.79 17.21
N ILE A 68 7.50 4.68 18.10
CA ILE A 68 7.69 4.65 19.55
C ILE A 68 7.28 3.27 20.04
N PHE A 69 8.22 2.54 20.65
CA PHE A 69 7.96 1.26 21.30
C PHE A 69 7.87 1.47 22.82
N GLY A 70 6.66 1.46 23.35
CA GLY A 70 6.34 1.66 24.76
C GLY A 70 5.72 0.44 25.43
N GLY A 71 5.33 0.62 26.69
CA GLY A 71 4.73 -0.43 27.53
C GLY A 71 5.54 -0.74 28.79
N ILE A 72 4.99 -1.63 29.61
CA ILE A 72 5.55 -2.02 30.92
C ILE A 72 6.79 -2.90 30.74
N ASN A 73 6.87 -3.68 29.66
CA ASN A 73 8.01 -4.56 29.41
C ASN A 73 9.26 -3.72 29.07
N PRO A 74 10.35 -3.82 29.85
CA PRO A 74 11.57 -3.03 29.62
C PRO A 74 12.23 -3.33 28.27
N LEU A 75 11.99 -4.51 27.68
CA LEU A 75 12.51 -4.85 26.35
C LEU A 75 11.96 -3.93 25.25
N CYS A 76 10.77 -3.34 25.43
CA CYS A 76 10.22 -2.38 24.47
C CYS A 76 11.12 -1.15 24.26
N LYS A 77 11.77 -0.68 25.33
CA LYS A 77 12.72 0.45 25.25
C LYS A 77 14.00 0.11 24.50
N SER A 78 14.28 -1.19 24.34
CA SER A 78 15.46 -1.69 23.61
C SER A 78 15.22 -1.78 22.10
N ILE A 79 13.98 -1.57 21.64
CA ILE A 79 13.61 -1.59 20.23
C ILE A 79 13.66 -0.15 19.68
N LYS A 80 14.22 0.03 18.50
CA LYS A 80 14.19 1.30 17.77
C LYS A 80 13.91 1.06 16.29
N ALA A 81 13.09 1.92 15.69
CA ALA A 81 13.04 2.06 14.25
C ALA A 81 14.36 2.63 13.72
N LEU A 82 14.75 2.20 12.52
CA LEU A 82 15.90 2.67 11.77
C LEU A 82 15.45 3.16 10.39
N ALA A 83 16.30 3.93 9.70
CA ALA A 83 16.09 4.34 8.31
C ALA A 83 14.72 4.99 8.02
N LEU A 84 14.21 5.77 8.97
CA LEU A 84 13.01 6.58 8.77
C LEU A 84 13.30 7.77 7.84
N PRO A 85 12.31 8.26 7.07
CA PRO A 85 10.94 7.77 7.03
C PRO A 85 10.80 6.47 6.22
N TRP A 86 9.80 5.65 6.56
CA TRP A 86 9.37 4.50 5.75
C TRP A 86 8.22 4.89 4.83
N GLN A 87 8.10 4.24 3.67
CA GLN A 87 7.12 4.60 2.65
C GLN A 87 5.95 3.64 2.68
N GLY A 88 4.71 4.16 2.64
CA GLY A 88 3.53 3.34 2.46
C GLY A 88 3.11 3.31 0.99
N GLN A 89 2.96 2.11 0.43
CA GLN A 89 2.40 1.82 -0.88
C GLN A 89 0.99 1.28 -0.75
N VAL A 90 0.11 1.81 -1.59
CA VAL A 90 -1.30 1.53 -1.53
C VAL A 90 -1.78 1.14 -2.93
N GLU A 91 -1.83 -0.16 -3.17
CA GLU A 91 -2.31 -0.73 -4.44
C GLU A 91 -3.77 -1.19 -4.37
N HIS A 92 -4.29 -1.41 -3.15
CA HIS A 92 -5.64 -1.90 -2.89
C HIS A 92 -6.24 -1.26 -1.63
N PRO A 93 -7.55 -0.97 -1.61
CA PRO A 93 -8.24 -0.42 -0.43
C PRO A 93 -8.10 -1.21 0.88
N GLY A 94 -7.84 -2.52 0.79
CA GLY A 94 -7.70 -3.41 1.94
C GLY A 94 -6.26 -3.79 2.26
N ARG A 95 -5.26 -3.15 1.64
CA ARG A 95 -3.84 -3.49 1.83
C ARG A 95 -2.96 -2.24 1.84
N LEU A 96 -2.02 -2.21 2.78
CA LEU A 96 -0.97 -1.21 2.86
C LEU A 96 0.37 -1.94 2.94
N THR A 97 1.28 -1.72 2.01
CA THR A 97 2.66 -2.21 2.12
C THR A 97 3.54 -1.08 2.63
N VAL A 98 4.28 -1.32 3.71
CA VAL A 98 5.28 -0.38 4.22
C VAL A 98 6.65 -0.84 3.73
N ASP A 99 7.25 -0.08 2.84
CA ASP A 99 8.59 -0.30 2.31
C ASP A 99 9.67 0.16 3.29
N ASP A 100 10.85 -0.44 3.16
CA ASP A 100 12.06 -0.10 3.93
C ASP A 100 11.90 -0.18 5.46
N MET A 101 10.90 -0.94 5.93
CA MET A 101 10.70 -1.14 7.35
C MET A 101 11.93 -1.80 7.97
N GLN A 102 12.49 -1.17 9.01
CA GLN A 102 13.69 -1.68 9.66
C GLN A 102 13.70 -1.39 11.16
N VAL A 103 13.92 -2.40 12.00
CA VAL A 103 13.97 -2.25 13.45
C VAL A 103 15.25 -2.85 14.03
N LYS A 104 15.80 -2.20 15.05
CA LYS A 104 16.94 -2.69 15.82
C LYS A 104 16.50 -3.08 17.22
N VAL A 105 16.76 -4.33 17.58
CA VAL A 105 16.58 -4.87 18.93
C VAL A 105 17.93 -4.85 19.64
N ARG A 106 18.06 -4.03 20.69
CA ARG A 106 19.29 -3.90 21.49
C ARG A 106 19.23 -4.76 22.75
N VAL A 107 19.29 -6.08 22.59
CA VAL A 107 19.46 -7.01 23.71
C VAL A 107 20.79 -7.74 23.58
N PRO A 108 21.53 -7.99 24.69
CA PRO A 108 22.78 -8.73 24.63
C PRO A 108 22.60 -10.11 23.99
N LEU A 109 23.54 -10.50 23.11
CA LEU A 109 23.66 -11.81 22.44
C LEU A 109 22.54 -12.21 21.46
N LEU A 110 21.31 -11.74 21.65
CA LEU A 110 20.12 -12.14 20.87
C LEU A 110 19.48 -10.96 20.10
N GLY A 111 20.07 -9.77 20.22
CA GLY A 111 19.66 -8.58 19.48
C GLY A 111 20.05 -8.64 18.01
N GLY A 112 19.78 -7.56 17.30
CA GLY A 112 20.11 -7.45 15.88
C GLY A 112 19.19 -6.49 15.15
N ILE A 113 19.34 -6.47 13.83
CA ILE A 113 18.50 -5.69 12.92
C ILE A 113 17.52 -6.65 12.24
N CYS A 114 16.26 -6.25 12.16
CA CYS A 114 15.25 -6.78 11.26
C CYS A 114 15.07 -5.76 10.13
N GLY A 115 15.08 -6.19 8.89
CA GLY A 115 14.96 -5.35 7.71
C GLY A 115 16.32 -4.86 7.16
N PRO A 116 16.31 -4.04 6.09
CA PRO A 116 15.12 -3.41 5.51
C PRO A 116 14.28 -4.42 4.72
N GLY A 117 12.97 -4.20 4.66
CA GLY A 117 12.10 -5.02 3.81
C GLY A 117 10.66 -4.52 3.80
N PRO A 118 9.89 -4.90 2.77
CA PRO A 118 8.48 -4.56 2.70
C PRO A 118 7.68 -5.38 3.73
N VAL A 119 6.70 -4.74 4.35
CA VAL A 119 5.73 -5.39 5.23
C VAL A 119 4.33 -5.04 4.76
N THR A 120 3.56 -6.03 4.31
CA THR A 120 2.16 -5.81 3.89
C THR A 120 1.20 -6.06 5.05
N LEU A 121 0.37 -5.06 5.31
CA LEU A 121 -0.65 -5.02 6.35
C LEU A 121 -2.03 -5.18 5.73
N VAL A 122 -2.93 -5.82 6.47
CA VAL A 122 -4.37 -5.79 6.17
C VAL A 122 -4.92 -4.45 6.63
N TRP A 123 -5.62 -3.75 5.74
CA TRP A 123 -6.21 -2.44 6.02
C TRP A 123 -7.72 -2.52 6.20
N GLY A 124 -8.23 -1.92 7.27
CA GLY A 124 -9.65 -1.81 7.58
C GLY A 124 -10.11 -0.35 7.61
N ASN A 125 -10.94 0.05 6.63
CA ASN A 125 -11.41 1.44 6.54
C ASN A 125 -12.45 1.82 7.59
N THR A 126 -13.13 0.87 8.23
CA THR A 126 -14.20 1.17 9.21
C THR A 126 -13.67 1.90 10.44
N ASP A 127 -12.47 1.53 10.89
CA ASP A 127 -11.80 2.05 12.08
C ASP A 127 -10.40 2.61 11.76
N GLY A 128 -9.96 2.58 10.49
CA GLY A 128 -8.61 2.99 10.10
C GLY A 128 -7.54 2.06 10.68
N SER A 129 -7.83 0.75 10.69
CA SER A 129 -6.97 -0.28 11.26
C SER A 129 -5.93 -0.78 10.27
N ALA A 130 -4.70 -0.94 10.75
CA ALA A 130 -3.59 -1.57 10.05
C ALA A 130 -3.15 -2.81 10.85
N THR A 131 -3.42 -3.99 10.31
CA THR A 131 -3.14 -5.27 10.98
C THR A 131 -1.92 -5.96 10.38
N PHE A 132 -0.95 -6.21 11.24
CA PHE A 132 0.17 -7.13 11.03
C PHE A 132 -0.36 -8.55 11.25
N ASP A 133 -0.64 -9.28 10.17
CA ASP A 133 -1.11 -10.67 10.23
C ASP A 133 0.09 -11.62 10.13
N ALA A 134 0.70 -11.94 11.28
CA ALA A 134 1.89 -12.79 11.39
C ALA A 134 3.00 -12.50 10.36
N VAL A 135 3.26 -11.22 10.07
CA VAL A 135 4.21 -10.80 9.03
C VAL A 135 5.65 -11.06 9.45
N THR A 136 6.52 -11.32 8.47
CA THR A 136 7.95 -11.53 8.73
C THR A 136 8.78 -10.36 8.20
N LEU A 137 9.85 -10.01 8.93
CA LEU A 137 10.83 -9.01 8.53
C LEU A 137 12.22 -9.60 8.79
N GLY A 138 12.89 -10.06 7.73
CA GLY A 138 14.13 -10.81 7.86
C GLY A 138 15.32 -9.98 8.36
N PRO A 139 16.33 -10.59 8.98
CA PRO A 139 16.37 -11.98 9.43
C PRO A 139 15.66 -12.20 10.77
N ASP A 140 14.91 -13.31 10.86
CA ASP A 140 14.32 -13.86 12.09
C ASP A 140 13.43 -12.93 12.91
N CYS A 141 12.71 -12.01 12.26
CA CYS A 141 11.70 -11.23 12.94
C CYS A 141 10.30 -11.52 12.43
N ALA A 142 9.37 -11.60 13.36
CA ALA A 142 7.95 -11.71 13.08
C ALA A 142 7.20 -10.66 13.89
N MET A 143 6.13 -10.12 13.32
CA MET A 143 5.30 -9.10 13.93
C MET A 143 3.83 -9.47 13.79
N ASP A 144 3.06 -9.19 14.82
CA ASP A 144 1.63 -9.43 14.87
C ASP A 144 0.93 -8.37 15.72
N GLY A 145 -0.22 -7.88 15.27
CA GLY A 145 -1.03 -6.92 16.01
C GLY A 145 -1.72 -5.90 15.12
N THR A 146 -2.54 -5.06 15.74
CA THR A 146 -3.38 -4.08 15.02
C THR A 146 -3.15 -2.69 15.55
N MET A 147 -2.83 -1.75 14.64
CA MET A 147 -2.68 -0.33 14.92
C MET A 147 -3.92 0.42 14.43
N ILE A 148 -4.42 1.37 15.22
CA ILE A 148 -5.57 2.21 14.85
C ILE A 148 -5.09 3.63 14.59
N THR A 149 -5.47 4.20 13.44
CA THR A 149 -5.08 5.56 13.05
C THR A 149 -5.92 6.65 13.72
N SER A 150 -5.27 7.79 14.00
CA SER A 150 -5.87 9.02 14.49
C SER A 150 -5.17 10.24 13.86
N PRO A 151 -5.90 11.13 13.15
CA PRO A 151 -7.26 10.91 12.68
C PRO A 151 -7.36 9.63 11.84
N GLN A 152 -8.56 9.09 11.70
CA GLN A 152 -8.80 7.89 10.92
C GLN A 152 -8.38 8.13 9.46
N VAL A 153 -7.44 7.32 8.99
CA VAL A 153 -7.04 7.29 7.59
C VAL A 153 -7.97 6.32 6.85
N ASP A 154 -8.32 6.68 5.63
CA ASP A 154 -9.18 5.91 4.74
C ASP A 154 -8.49 5.72 3.39
N ILE A 155 -8.55 4.48 2.90
CA ILE A 155 -8.01 4.06 1.63
C ILE A 155 -9.17 3.56 0.75
N ARG A 156 -9.51 4.32 -0.28
CA ARG A 156 -10.64 4.01 -1.17
C ARG A 156 -10.20 3.88 -2.60
N ARG A 157 -10.92 3.10 -3.41
CA ARG A 157 -10.76 3.22 -4.87
C ARG A 157 -11.15 4.63 -5.29
N ALA A 158 -10.33 5.24 -6.13
CA ALA A 158 -10.67 6.46 -6.82
C ALA A 158 -11.99 6.21 -7.57
N LYS A 159 -12.92 7.15 -7.44
CA LYS A 159 -14.11 7.14 -8.27
C LYS A 159 -13.66 7.27 -9.73
N PRO A 160 -14.12 6.43 -10.67
CA PRO A 160 -13.83 6.64 -12.07
C PRO A 160 -14.25 8.05 -12.47
N SER A 161 -13.29 8.86 -12.89
CA SER A 161 -13.58 10.16 -13.48
C SER A 161 -14.37 9.92 -14.76
N ALA A 162 -15.60 10.42 -14.80
CA ALA A 162 -16.44 10.39 -15.99
C ALA A 162 -15.88 11.38 -17.02
N SER A 163 -14.81 10.99 -17.70
CA SER A 163 -14.31 11.72 -18.87
C SER A 163 -13.78 10.72 -19.88
N SER A 164 -14.11 10.96 -21.14
CA SER A 164 -13.71 10.20 -22.33
C SER A 164 -14.52 8.95 -22.69
N SER A 165 -15.85 9.02 -22.57
CA SER A 165 -16.75 8.34 -23.53
C SER A 165 -17.42 9.36 -24.44
N GLN A 166 -16.63 10.22 -25.08
CA GLN A 166 -17.05 10.90 -26.31
C GLN A 166 -16.55 10.06 -27.48
N ALA A 167 -17.17 8.90 -27.66
CA ALA A 167 -17.13 8.22 -28.95
C ALA A 167 -17.74 9.18 -29.96
N VAL A 168 -16.89 9.69 -30.84
CA VAL A 168 -17.21 10.54 -31.99
C VAL A 168 -18.47 10.00 -32.67
N ARG A 169 -19.59 10.73 -32.57
CA ARG A 169 -20.74 10.49 -33.45
C ARG A 169 -20.28 10.86 -34.86
N GLN A 170 -19.95 9.86 -35.67
CA GLN A 170 -19.84 10.05 -37.11
C GLN A 170 -21.21 10.46 -37.66
N PRO A 171 -21.31 11.54 -38.46
CA PRO A 171 -22.53 11.86 -39.19
C PRO A 171 -22.69 10.82 -40.31
N ALA A 172 -23.73 9.99 -40.23
CA ALA A 172 -24.13 9.15 -41.36
C ALA A 172 -24.82 10.03 -42.41
N VAL A 173 -24.18 10.10 -43.57
CA VAL A 173 -24.56 10.79 -44.79
C VAL A 173 -25.93 10.31 -45.29
N THR A 174 -26.82 11.26 -45.59
CA THR A 174 -28.11 11.02 -46.25
C THR A 174 -27.85 10.55 -47.68
N HIS A 175 -28.33 9.35 -48.05
CA HIS A 175 -28.40 8.95 -49.45
C HIS A 175 -29.86 8.88 -49.90
N SER A 176 -30.25 9.92 -50.63
CA SER A 176 -31.47 10.01 -51.42
C SER A 176 -31.23 9.44 -52.82
N GLY A 177 -32.02 8.45 -53.21
CA GLY A 177 -32.18 7.96 -54.59
C GLY A 177 -33.16 6.78 -54.55
N GLY A 178 -34.27 6.73 -55.28
CA GLY A 178 -34.65 7.48 -56.47
C GLY A 178 -34.89 6.47 -57.60
N SER A 179 -36.17 6.11 -57.77
CA SER A 179 -36.81 5.33 -58.84
C SER A 179 -36.68 3.81 -58.81
#